data_AF-A0A7J9FES1-F1
#
_entry.id   AF-A0A7J9FES1-F1
#
_cell.length_a   1.000
_cell.length_b   1.000
_cell.length_c   1.000
_cell.angle_alpha   90.00
_cell.angle_beta   90.00
_cell.angle_gamma   90.00
#
_symmetry.space_group_name_H-M   'P 1'
#
loop_
_entity.id
_entity.type
_entity.pdbx_description
1 polymer ?
#
loop_
_entity_poly.entity_id
_entity_poly.type
_entity_poly.pdbx_seq_one_letter_code
_entity_poly.pdbx_strand_id
1 'polypeptide(L)'
;MSNAWNQTHWMKRLPVGPMTTPEYNEWWVRRVNDNIPKPIHGNNQSIEEHLRVVPSKLEIIGKDFERRNAELEKKIEQMEEEKINLRLGMEVQKLEVEKLRKGKNKAKEDLDSLK
;
A
#
# COMPACT_ATOMS: atom_id res chain seq x y z
N MET A 1 -37.37 12.55 18.21
CA MET A 1 -37.13 12.24 16.78
C MET A 1 -35.69 12.54 16.31
N SER A 2 -34.89 13.30 17.07
CA SER A 2 -33.49 13.66 16.73
C SER A 2 -32.48 12.52 16.83
N ASN A 3 -32.69 11.53 17.72
CA ASN A 3 -31.71 10.44 17.92
C ASN A 3 -31.54 9.51 16.72
N ALA A 4 -32.63 9.12 16.05
CA ALA A 4 -32.57 8.25 14.87
C ALA A 4 -31.87 8.94 13.69
N TRP A 5 -32.18 10.22 13.44
CA TRP A 5 -31.52 11.02 12.40
C TRP A 5 -30.01 11.18 12.65
N ASN A 6 -29.64 11.42 13.90
CA ASN A 6 -28.23 11.52 14.31
C ASN A 6 -27.51 10.16 14.22
N GLN A 7 -28.19 9.05 14.51
CA GLN A 7 -27.65 7.68 14.35
C GLN A 7 -27.42 7.31 12.88
N THR A 8 -28.39 7.57 11.99
CA THR A 8 -28.25 7.31 10.55
C THR A 8 -27.14 8.16 9.94
N HIS A 9 -27.01 9.42 10.37
CA HIS A 9 -25.93 10.30 9.93
C HIS A 9 -24.57 9.91 10.52
N TRP A 10 -24.51 9.37 11.74
CA TRP A 10 -23.29 8.80 12.34
C TRP A 10 -22.83 7.52 11.64
N MET A 11 -23.72 6.62 11.25
CA MET A 11 -23.33 5.45 10.43
C MET A 11 -22.80 5.87 9.04
N LYS A 12 -23.36 6.93 8.45
CA LYS A 12 -22.82 7.54 7.21
C LYS A 12 -21.47 8.25 7.46
N ARG A 13 -21.23 8.71 8.68
CA ARG A 13 -19.97 9.24 9.20
C ARG A 13 -19.21 8.20 10.03
N LEU A 14 -19.29 6.91 9.67
CA LEU A 14 -18.23 5.99 10.08
C LEU A 14 -16.92 6.70 9.75
N PRO A 15 -15.98 6.86 10.71
CA PRO A 15 -14.69 7.43 10.43
C PRO A 15 -13.99 6.46 9.48
N VAL A 16 -14.28 6.61 8.19
CA VAL A 16 -13.35 6.32 7.13
C VAL A 16 -12.12 7.11 7.57
N GLY A 17 -11.14 6.40 8.12
CA GLY A 17 -9.94 7.01 8.70
C GLY A 17 -9.13 7.76 7.62
N PRO A 18 -7.80 7.82 7.70
CA PRO A 18 -6.94 8.42 6.67
C PRO A 18 -6.91 7.58 5.36
N MET A 19 -8.04 6.98 5.00
CA MET A 19 -8.26 6.20 3.80
C MET A 19 -8.68 7.08 2.63
N THR A 20 -9.12 8.32 2.90
CA THR A 20 -9.49 9.32 1.89
C THR A 20 -8.26 10.05 1.37
N THR A 21 -7.86 9.66 0.16
CA THR A 21 -6.86 10.34 -0.65
C THR A 21 -7.26 11.81 -0.91
N PRO A 22 -6.32 12.69 -1.30
CA PRO A 22 -6.63 14.06 -1.71
C PRO A 22 -7.71 14.11 -2.81
N GLU A 23 -7.70 13.11 -3.69
CA GLU A 23 -8.64 12.90 -4.78
C GLU A 23 -10.09 12.73 -4.27
N TYR A 24 -10.29 11.98 -3.18
CA TYR A 24 -11.60 11.87 -2.52
C TYR A 24 -12.07 13.20 -1.93
N ASN A 25 -11.15 13.96 -1.31
CA ASN A 25 -11.48 15.24 -0.71
C ASN A 25 -11.81 16.30 -1.78
N GLU A 26 -11.08 16.34 -2.89
CA GLU A 26 -11.39 17.20 -4.03
C GLU A 26 -12.73 16.84 -4.67
N TRP A 27 -13.02 15.55 -4.83
CA TRP A 27 -14.32 15.07 -5.28
C TRP A 27 -15.44 15.50 -4.32
N TRP A 28 -15.22 15.40 -3.02
CA TRP A 28 -16.20 15.80 -2.00
C TRP A 28 -16.48 17.31 -2.01
N VAL A 29 -15.43 18.14 -2.12
CA VAL A 29 -15.55 19.62 -2.19
C VAL A 29 -16.34 20.05 -3.44
N ARG A 30 -16.23 19.32 -4.55
CA ARG A 30 -16.99 19.60 -5.78
C ARG A 30 -18.47 19.17 -5.71
N ARG A 31 -18.89 18.37 -4.72
CA ARG A 31 -20.19 17.66 -4.70
C ARG A 31 -21.08 17.94 -3.48
N VAL A 32 -21.22 19.19 -3.03
CA VAL A 32 -21.94 19.57 -1.80
C VAL A 32 -23.41 19.08 -1.67
N ASN A 33 -24.06 18.46 -2.66
CA ASN A 33 -25.37 17.82 -2.43
C ASN A 33 -25.65 16.65 -3.41
N ASP A 34 -25.94 15.47 -2.87
CA ASP A 34 -25.88 14.17 -3.58
C ASP A 34 -27.05 13.85 -4.56
N ASN A 35 -27.87 14.80 -5.03
CA ASN A 35 -28.94 14.45 -6.00
C ASN A 35 -29.31 15.49 -7.07
N ILE A 36 -28.68 16.67 -7.13
CA ILE A 36 -28.99 17.65 -8.18
C ILE A 36 -27.70 18.35 -8.58
N PRO A 37 -27.22 18.19 -9.83
CA PRO A 37 -26.19 19.08 -10.37
C PRO A 37 -26.69 20.51 -10.15
N LYS A 38 -25.92 21.35 -9.44
CA LYS A 38 -26.25 22.77 -9.27
C LYS A 38 -26.63 23.31 -10.65
N PRO A 39 -27.84 23.88 -10.87
CA PRO A 39 -28.19 24.39 -12.19
C PRO A 39 -27.15 25.44 -12.56
N ILE A 40 -26.41 25.18 -13.63
CA ILE A 40 -25.26 25.98 -14.04
C ILE A 40 -25.82 27.29 -14.57
N HIS A 41 -25.75 28.33 -13.76
CA HIS A 41 -26.14 29.67 -14.16
C HIS A 41 -25.02 30.23 -15.06
N GLY A 42 -25.17 30.02 -16.38
CA GLY A 42 -24.59 30.88 -17.42
C GLY A 42 -23.10 30.74 -17.74
N ASN A 43 -22.56 29.53 -17.92
CA ASN A 43 -21.14 29.36 -18.27
C ASN A 43 -20.95 28.59 -19.58
N ASN A 44 -20.04 29.08 -20.42
CA ASN A 44 -19.62 28.59 -21.74
C ASN A 44 -18.92 27.19 -21.72
N GLN A 45 -19.37 26.27 -20.89
CA GLN A 45 -18.81 24.91 -20.82
C GLN A 45 -19.31 24.06 -21.99
N SER A 46 -18.44 23.27 -22.60
CA SER A 46 -18.81 22.42 -23.73
C SER A 46 -19.81 21.34 -23.30
N ILE A 47 -20.64 20.87 -24.23
CA ILE A 47 -21.60 19.77 -23.99
C ILE A 47 -20.89 18.53 -23.43
N GLU A 48 -19.64 18.31 -23.82
CA GLU A 48 -18.78 17.23 -23.30
C GLU A 48 -18.56 17.31 -21.79
N GLU A 49 -18.37 18.51 -21.23
CA GLU A 49 -18.19 18.70 -19.80
C GLU A 49 -19.49 18.45 -19.01
N HIS A 50 -20.65 18.70 -19.64
CA HIS A 50 -21.97 18.40 -19.09
C HIS A 50 -22.32 16.91 -19.12
N LEU A 51 -21.75 16.16 -20.08
CA LEU A 51 -21.90 14.71 -20.20
C LEU A 51 -20.84 13.94 -19.41
N ARG A 52 -19.89 14.64 -18.77
CA ARG A 52 -18.83 14.02 -17.98
C ARG A 52 -19.43 13.33 -16.75
N VAL A 53 -19.60 12.02 -16.86
CA VAL A 53 -20.09 11.16 -15.80
C VAL A 53 -19.20 11.32 -14.58
N VAL A 54 -19.75 11.85 -13.48
CA VAL A 54 -19.00 12.01 -12.25
C VAL A 54 -18.85 10.63 -11.60
N PRO A 55 -17.62 10.16 -11.34
CA PRO A 55 -17.39 8.87 -10.72
C PRO A 55 -18.16 8.73 -9.42
N SER A 56 -18.68 7.54 -9.17
CA SER A 56 -19.35 7.26 -7.91
C SER A 56 -18.35 7.19 -6.76
N LYS A 57 -18.83 7.41 -5.54
CA LYS A 57 -18.00 7.28 -4.32
C LYS A 57 -17.32 5.90 -4.25
N LEU A 58 -18.05 4.85 -4.63
CA LEU A 58 -17.56 3.47 -4.63
C LEU A 58 -16.51 3.24 -5.70
N GLU A 59 -16.65 3.87 -6.86
CA GLU A 59 -15.68 3.76 -7.95
C GLU A 59 -14.32 4.38 -7.55
N ILE A 60 -14.34 5.53 -6.87
CA ILE A 60 -13.11 6.17 -6.36
C ILE A 60 -12.47 5.31 -5.27
N ILE A 61 -13.25 4.84 -4.30
CA ILE A 61 -12.76 3.97 -3.23
C ILE A 61 -12.20 2.65 -3.80
N GLY A 62 -12.85 2.08 -4.82
CA GLY A 62 -12.40 0.87 -5.50
C GLY A 62 -11.04 1.04 -6.16
N LYS A 63 -10.86 2.12 -6.94
CA LYS A 63 -9.57 2.46 -7.56
C LYS A 63 -8.44 2.67 -6.54
N ASP A 64 -8.75 3.33 -5.42
CA ASP A 64 -7.77 3.53 -4.35
C ASP A 64 -7.40 2.21 -3.66
N PHE A 65 -8.35 1.28 -3.52
CA PHE A 65 -8.09 -0.04 -2.98
C PHE A 65 -7.19 -0.87 -3.91
N GLU A 66 -7.48 -0.86 -5.22
CA GLU A 66 -6.65 -1.50 -6.24
C GLU A 66 -5.21 -0.97 -6.22
N ARG A 67 -5.04 0.36 -6.15
CA ARG A 67 -3.71 1.01 -6.07
C ARG A 67 -2.94 0.53 -4.84
N ARG A 68 -3.56 0.54 -3.67
CA ARG A 68 -2.93 0.09 -2.42
C ARG A 68 -2.60 -1.40 -2.45
N ASN A 69 -3.45 -2.23 -3.04
CA ASN A 69 -3.15 -3.65 -3.19
C ASN A 69 -1.92 -3.88 -4.07
N ALA A 70 -1.82 -3.20 -5.21
CA ALA A 70 -0.63 -3.30 -6.07
C ALA A 70 0.66 -2.84 -5.35
N GLU A 71 0.59 -1.76 -4.56
CA GLU A 71 1.72 -1.31 -3.73
C GLU A 71 2.13 -2.35 -2.67
N LEU A 72 1.15 -3.03 -2.06
CA LEU A 72 1.40 -4.09 -1.07
C LEU A 72 1.98 -5.35 -1.72
N GLU A 73 1.46 -5.78 -2.86
CA GLU A 73 1.99 -6.91 -3.64
C GLU A 73 3.46 -6.68 -3.98
N LYS A 74 3.81 -5.49 -4.47
CA LYS A 74 5.20 -5.13 -4.77
C LYS A 74 6.10 -5.16 -3.53
N LYS A 75 5.61 -4.72 -2.37
CA LYS A 75 6.37 -4.79 -1.11
C LYS A 75 6.56 -6.24 -0.64
N ILE A 76 5.56 -7.10 -0.84
CA ILE A 76 5.67 -8.53 -0.51
C ILE A 76 6.75 -9.17 -1.37
N GLU A 77 6.73 -8.94 -2.68
CA GLU A 77 7.74 -9.47 -3.62
C GLU A 77 9.17 -9.05 -3.21
N GLN A 78 9.36 -7.76 -2.90
CA GLN A 78 10.65 -7.25 -2.42
C GLN A 78 11.12 -7.93 -1.13
N MET A 79 10.23 -8.11 -0.15
CA MET A 79 10.58 -8.79 1.09
C MET A 79 10.91 -10.26 0.88
N GLU A 80 10.23 -10.94 -0.04
CA GLU A 80 10.54 -12.33 -0.38
C GLU A 80 11.92 -12.48 -1.02
N GLU A 81 12.29 -11.55 -1.92
CA GLU A 81 13.63 -11.49 -2.52
C GLU A 81 14.71 -11.22 -1.46
N GLU A 82 14.52 -10.20 -0.60
CA GLU A 82 15.44 -9.90 0.50
C GLU A 82 15.64 -11.09 1.44
N LYS A 83 14.55 -11.80 1.77
CA LYS A 83 14.61 -13.02 2.60
C LYS A 83 15.46 -14.11 1.97
N ILE A 84 15.34 -14.34 0.66
CA ILE A 84 16.17 -15.32 -0.06
C ILE A 84 17.63 -14.89 -0.03
N ASN A 85 17.92 -13.62 -0.31
CA ASN A 85 19.28 -13.08 -0.29
C ASN A 85 19.95 -13.21 1.08
N LEU A 86 19.23 -12.89 2.15
CA LEU A 86 19.73 -13.05 3.52
C LEU A 86 20.02 -14.52 3.85
N ARG A 87 19.14 -15.45 3.46
CA ARG A 87 19.35 -16.88 3.65
C ARG A 87 20.62 -17.35 2.93
N LEU A 88 20.81 -16.95 1.68
CA LEU A 88 22.01 -17.28 0.91
C LEU A 88 23.27 -16.71 1.58
N GLY A 89 23.22 -15.45 2.06
CA GLY A 89 24.32 -14.83 2.80
C GLY A 89 24.70 -15.60 4.07
N MET A 90 23.71 -16.09 4.83
CA MET A 90 23.96 -16.94 6.00
C MET A 90 24.60 -18.27 5.62
N GLU A 91 24.15 -18.91 4.53
CA GLU A 91 24.72 -20.18 4.06
C GLU A 91 26.17 -20.00 3.59
N VAL A 92 26.49 -18.90 2.91
CA VAL A 92 27.87 -18.56 2.51
C VAL A 92 28.77 -18.37 3.73
N GLN A 93 28.36 -17.55 4.70
CA GLN A 93 29.15 -17.32 5.92
C GLN A 93 29.38 -18.62 6.70
N LYS A 94 28.37 -19.50 6.77
CA LYS A 94 28.49 -20.81 7.40
C LYS A 94 29.57 -21.67 6.72
N LEU A 95 29.59 -21.69 5.38
CA LEU A 95 30.59 -22.42 4.61
C LEU A 95 32.01 -21.86 4.79
N GLU A 96 32.16 -20.54 4.85
CA GLU A 96 33.45 -19.89 5.12
C GLU A 96 34.00 -20.25 6.50
N VAL A 97 33.16 -20.18 7.53
CA VAL A 97 33.54 -20.56 8.90
C VAL A 97 33.95 -22.04 8.97
N GLU A 98 33.23 -22.93 8.27
CA GLU A 98 33.57 -24.35 8.22
C GLU A 98 34.93 -24.58 7.54
N LYS A 99 35.20 -23.91 6.41
CA LYS A 99 36.49 -23.98 5.71
C LYS A 99 37.63 -23.48 6.61
N LEU A 100 37.45 -22.36 7.28
CA LEU A 100 38.45 -21.82 8.22
C LEU A 100 38.72 -22.79 9.38
N ARG A 101 37.67 -23.43 9.93
CA ARG A 101 37.83 -24.43 10.99
C ARG A 101 38.64 -25.63 10.52
N LYS A 102 38.35 -26.16 9.32
CA LYS A 102 39.10 -27.28 8.73
C LYS A 102 40.56 -26.92 8.50
N GLY A 103 40.83 -25.73 7.94
CA GLY A 103 42.21 -25.24 7.74
C GLY A 103 42.97 -25.09 9.05
N LYS A 104 42.34 -24.53 10.09
CA LYS A 104 42.95 -24.38 11.43
C LYS A 104 43.26 -25.73 12.08
N ASN A 105 42.37 -26.70 11.97
CA ASN A 105 42.59 -28.03 12.52
C ASN A 105 43.77 -28.73 11.84
N LYS A 106 43.85 -28.67 10.50
CA LYS A 106 44.96 -29.24 9.74
C LYS A 106 46.31 -28.60 10.13
N ALA A 107 46.37 -27.26 10.17
CA ALA A 107 47.59 -26.56 10.56
C ALA A 107 48.04 -26.91 11.99
N LYS A 108 47.10 -27.21 12.89
CA LYS A 108 47.40 -27.66 14.25
C LYS A 108 47.96 -29.08 14.28
N GLU A 109 47.35 -30.00 13.53
CA GLU A 109 47.84 -31.39 13.38
C GLU A 109 49.25 -31.42 12.77
N ASP A 110 49.51 -30.58 11.76
CA ASP A 110 50.83 -30.46 11.12
C ASP A 110 51.89 -29.93 12.10
N LEU A 111 51.53 -28.95 12.96
CA LEU A 111 52.42 -28.42 13.99
C LEU A 111 52.72 -29.46 15.08
N ASP A 112 51.70 -30.20 15.53
CA ASP A 112 51.86 -31.24 16.55
C ASP A 112 52.72 -32.41 16.05
N SER A 113 52.74 -32.67 14.73
CA SER A 113 53.59 -33.69 14.10
C SER A 113 55.07 -33.29 13.95
N LEU A 114 55.39 -32.00 14.09
CA LEU A 114 56.76 -31.47 13.99
C LEU A 114 57.46 -31.34 15.35
N LYS A 115 56.77 -31.61 16.45
CA LYS A 115 57.32 -31.69 17.81
C LYS A 115 57.73 -33.11 18.16
#